data_AF-A0A6A3P0X7-F1
#
_entry.id   AF-A0A6A3P0X7-F1
#
_cell.length_a   1.000
_cell.length_b   1.000
_cell.length_c   1.000
_cell.angle_alpha   90.00
_cell.angle_beta   90.00
_cell.angle_gamma   90.00
#
_symmetry.space_group_name_H-M   'P 1'
#
loop_
_entity.id
_entity.type
_entity.pdbx_description
1 polymer ?
#
loop_
_entity_poly.entity_id
_entity_poly.type
_entity_poly.pdbx_seq_one_letter_code
_entity_poly.pdbx_strand_id
1 'polypeptide(L)'
;MQRRIEDEYRARIDMPGTLRDIRYSEEMNVVLGMTTGWVASALETQYKVAVDEESVERYAFIDNGETVTVRNDQNEYLVEEASRTCDCEFSLTMKLPCRHAMLYKR
;
A
#
# COMPACT_ATOMS: atom_id res chain seq x y z
N MET A 1 -7.26 -8.95 37.59
CA MET A 1 -8.24 -9.02 36.48
C MET A 1 -7.81 -8.19 35.27
N GLN A 2 -7.22 -7.01 35.47
CA GLN A 2 -6.75 -6.11 34.39
C GLN A 2 -5.67 -6.72 33.47
N ARG A 3 -4.69 -7.46 34.02
CA ARG A 3 -3.65 -8.15 33.23
C ARG A 3 -4.20 -9.19 32.23
N ARG A 4 -5.31 -9.87 32.55
CA ARG A 4 -5.92 -10.87 31.65
C ARG A 4 -6.67 -10.23 30.48
N ILE A 5 -7.23 -9.04 30.72
CA ILE A 5 -7.94 -8.25 29.71
C ILE A 5 -6.93 -7.63 28.74
N GLU A 6 -5.75 -7.18 29.22
CA GLU A 6 -4.66 -6.69 28.37
C GLU A 6 -3.94 -7.80 27.59
N ASP A 7 -3.75 -8.99 28.17
CA ASP A 7 -3.16 -10.13 27.48
C ASP A 7 -4.11 -10.70 26.39
N GLU A 8 -5.43 -10.70 26.62
CA GLU A 8 -6.44 -10.92 25.57
C GLU A 8 -6.44 -9.82 24.51
N TYR A 9 -6.16 -8.58 24.91
CA TYR A 9 -6.07 -7.45 23.98
C TYR A 9 -4.82 -7.54 23.10
N ARG A 10 -3.66 -7.94 23.66
CA ARG A 10 -2.38 -8.10 22.94
C ARG A 10 -2.29 -9.38 22.12
N ALA A 11 -2.94 -10.47 22.53
CA ALA A 11 -3.00 -11.69 21.72
C ALA A 11 -3.99 -11.59 20.54
N ARG A 12 -4.99 -10.70 20.64
CA ARG A 12 -5.86 -10.22 19.55
C ARG A 12 -5.23 -9.13 18.69
N ILE A 13 -4.01 -8.69 19.01
CA ILE A 13 -3.08 -8.11 18.04
C ILE A 13 -2.38 -9.29 17.34
N ASP A 14 -3.18 -10.25 16.89
CA ASP A 14 -3.24 -10.58 15.48
C ASP A 14 -1.88 -10.94 14.88
N MET A 15 -1.53 -12.22 15.04
CA MET A 15 -0.33 -12.83 14.47
C MET A 15 -0.30 -12.60 12.96
N PRO A 16 0.82 -12.05 12.43
CA PRO A 16 1.10 -12.09 11.02
C PRO A 16 1.03 -13.56 10.53
N GLY A 17 0.03 -13.87 9.71
CA GLY A 17 -0.06 -15.12 8.94
C GLY A 17 -1.37 -15.90 9.16
N THR A 18 -2.16 -15.55 10.18
CA THR A 18 -3.44 -16.22 10.48
C THR A 18 -4.67 -15.37 10.19
N LEU A 19 -4.47 -14.09 9.87
CA LEU A 19 -5.55 -13.14 9.70
C LEU A 19 -6.05 -13.10 8.28
N ARG A 20 -7.37 -13.20 8.17
CA ARG A 20 -8.08 -13.06 6.92
C ARG A 20 -9.28 -12.16 7.10
N ASP A 21 -9.41 -11.17 6.23
CA ASP A 21 -10.58 -10.32 6.09
C ASP A 21 -11.26 -10.62 4.75
N ILE A 22 -12.54 -10.97 4.79
CA ILE A 22 -13.35 -11.28 3.61
C ILE A 22 -13.55 -10.08 2.66
N ARG A 23 -13.27 -8.87 3.15
CA ARG A 23 -13.38 -7.62 2.37
C ARG A 23 -12.11 -7.35 1.57
N TYR A 24 -11.00 -7.97 1.94
CA TYR A 24 -9.71 -7.83 1.27
C TYR A 24 -9.59 -8.85 0.14
N SER A 25 -8.92 -8.46 -0.95
CA SER A 25 -8.50 -9.42 -1.97
C SER A 25 -7.53 -10.44 -1.37
N GLU A 26 -7.21 -11.51 -2.11
CA GLU A 26 -6.21 -12.48 -1.64
C GLU A 26 -4.84 -11.83 -1.44
N GLU A 27 -4.42 -10.94 -2.34
CA GLU A 27 -3.16 -10.20 -2.18
C GLU A 27 -3.17 -9.33 -0.92
N MET A 28 -4.29 -8.64 -0.64
CA MET A 28 -4.41 -7.83 0.57
C MET A 28 -4.53 -8.64 1.85
N ASN A 29 -5.03 -9.88 1.78
CA ASN A 29 -5.00 -10.82 2.89
C ASN A 29 -3.58 -11.31 3.20
N VAL A 30 -2.73 -11.47 2.18
CA VAL A 30 -1.29 -11.73 2.39
C VAL A 30 -0.64 -10.54 3.09
N VAL A 31 -0.92 -9.31 2.65
CA VAL A 31 -0.42 -8.09 3.32
C VAL A 31 -0.90 -8.00 4.76
N LEU A 32 -2.18 -8.29 5.03
CA LEU A 32 -2.74 -8.34 6.38
C LEU A 32 -2.04 -9.39 7.24
N GLY A 33 -1.73 -10.55 6.66
CA GLY A 33 -0.97 -11.61 7.30
C GLY A 33 0.53 -11.30 7.45
N MET A 34 1.08 -10.22 6.89
CA MET A 34 2.50 -9.87 7.06
C MET A 34 2.70 -8.61 7.90
N THR A 35 1.63 -7.84 8.07
CA THR A 35 1.68 -6.51 8.65
C THR A 35 0.64 -6.37 9.76
N THR A 36 0.53 -5.17 10.31
CA THR A 36 -0.54 -4.85 11.27
C THR A 36 -1.79 -4.43 10.50
N GLY A 37 -2.97 -4.60 11.11
CA GLY A 37 -4.24 -4.26 10.46
C GLY A 37 -4.33 -2.81 9.96
N TRP A 38 -3.69 -1.86 10.65
CA TRP A 38 -3.67 -0.46 10.21
C TRP A 38 -2.78 -0.24 8.98
N VAL A 39 -1.63 -0.93 8.87
CA VAL A 39 -0.77 -0.89 7.69
C VAL A 39 -1.50 -1.50 6.50
N ALA A 40 -2.13 -2.65 6.69
CA ALA A 40 -2.91 -3.30 5.65
C ALA A 40 -4.07 -2.41 5.16
N SER A 41 -4.77 -1.73 6.08
CA SER A 41 -5.84 -0.79 5.72
C SER A 41 -5.31 0.43 4.96
N ALA A 42 -4.18 1.02 5.39
CA ALA A 42 -3.56 2.12 4.66
C ALA A 42 -3.15 1.72 3.24
N LEU A 43 -2.54 0.54 3.08
CA LEU A 43 -2.16 -0.01 1.78
C LEU A 43 -3.37 -0.34 0.91
N GLU A 44 -4.46 -0.84 1.49
CA GLU A 44 -5.69 -1.18 0.75
C GLU A 44 -6.23 0.04 -0.01
N THR A 45 -6.22 1.22 0.61
CA THR A 45 -6.67 2.46 -0.04
C THR A 45 -5.83 2.84 -1.26
N GLN A 46 -4.53 2.55 -1.22
CA GLN A 46 -3.63 2.78 -2.35
C GLN A 46 -3.79 1.70 -3.42
N TYR A 47 -3.89 0.44 -2.98
CA TYR A 47 -4.00 -0.73 -3.83
C TYR A 47 -5.27 -0.68 -4.68
N LYS A 48 -6.43 -0.32 -4.11
CA LYS A 48 -7.70 -0.20 -4.85
C LYS A 48 -7.60 0.76 -6.03
N VAL A 49 -6.93 1.90 -5.86
CA VAL A 49 -6.70 2.85 -6.96
C VAL A 49 -5.73 2.29 -7.99
N ALA A 50 -4.71 1.54 -7.54
CA ALA A 50 -3.71 0.97 -8.43
C ALA A 50 -4.19 -0.21 -9.28
N VAL A 51 -5.29 -0.87 -8.88
CA VAL A 51 -5.88 -2.00 -9.63
C VAL A 51 -7.14 -1.64 -10.38
N ASP A 52 -7.73 -0.47 -10.12
CA ASP A 52 -8.90 0.03 -10.81
C ASP A 52 -8.54 0.53 -12.22
N GLU A 53 -9.10 -0.11 -13.25
CA GLU A 53 -8.76 0.17 -14.66
C GLU A 53 -9.00 1.64 -15.03
N GLU A 54 -10.12 2.21 -14.58
CA GLU A 54 -10.46 3.62 -14.84
C GLU A 54 -9.48 4.57 -14.16
N SER A 55 -8.97 4.21 -12.99
CA SER A 55 -7.93 4.96 -12.31
C SER A 55 -6.59 4.85 -13.03
N VAL A 56 -6.22 3.66 -13.50
CA VAL A 56 -4.95 3.41 -14.22
C VAL A 56 -4.89 4.23 -15.51
N GLU A 57 -5.98 4.31 -16.27
CA GLU A 57 -6.05 5.07 -17.53
C GLU A 57 -5.79 6.57 -17.38
N ARG A 58 -6.00 7.12 -16.17
CA ARG A 58 -5.72 8.53 -15.86
C ARG A 58 -4.25 8.82 -15.59
N TYR A 59 -3.42 7.79 -15.52
CA TYR A 59 -1.98 7.93 -15.28
C TYR A 59 -1.18 7.66 -16.54
N ALA A 60 -0.20 8.53 -16.80
CA ALA A 60 0.82 8.31 -17.80
C ALA A 60 2.18 8.12 -17.13
N PHE A 61 3.01 7.28 -17.74
CA PHE A 61 4.33 6.89 -17.23
C PHE A 61 5.40 7.33 -18.21
N ILE A 62 6.47 7.93 -17.69
CA ILE A 62 7.67 8.26 -18.46
C ILE A 62 8.85 7.61 -17.73
N ASP A 63 9.51 6.66 -18.41
CA ASP A 63 10.70 5.99 -17.90
C ASP A 63 11.94 6.87 -18.15
N ASN A 64 12.60 7.28 -17.06
CA ASN A 64 13.82 8.08 -17.09
C ASN A 64 15.07 7.24 -16.78
N GLY A 65 14.96 5.90 -16.77
CA GLY A 65 16.04 4.97 -16.44
C GLY A 65 16.07 4.60 -14.96
N GLU A 66 16.58 5.48 -14.09
CA GLU A 66 16.64 5.22 -12.64
C GLU A 66 15.33 5.55 -11.91
N THR A 67 14.51 6.38 -12.54
CA THR A 67 13.26 6.90 -11.99
C THR A 67 12.17 6.85 -13.04
N VAL A 68 10.93 6.83 -12.58
CA VAL A 68 9.73 6.87 -13.42
C VAL A 68 8.91 8.06 -13.00
N THR A 69 8.60 8.92 -13.95
CA THR A 69 7.65 10.00 -13.75
C THR A 69 6.24 9.44 -13.95
N VAL A 70 5.43 9.52 -12.90
CA VAL A 70 4.01 9.14 -12.89
C VAL A 70 3.19 10.43 -12.85
N ARG A 71 2.46 10.71 -13.93
CA ARG A 71 1.64 11.93 -14.04
C ARG A 71 0.17 11.59 -14.20
N ASN A 72 -0.68 12.41 -13.61
CA ASN A 72 -2.11 12.48 -13.95
C ASN A 72 -2.44 13.92 -14.39
N ASP A 73 -3.71 14.19 -14.65
CA ASP A 73 -4.16 15.50 -15.15
C ASP A 73 -3.79 16.70 -14.27
N GLN A 74 -3.50 16.47 -12.98
CA GLN A 74 -3.30 17.52 -11.98
C GLN A 74 -1.90 17.55 -11.37
N ASN A 75 -1.22 16.40 -11.29
CA ASN A 75 -0.01 16.24 -10.52
C ASN A 75 0.98 15.32 -11.23
N GLU A 76 2.25 15.55 -10.94
CA GLU A 76 3.37 14.73 -11.36
C GLU A 76 4.14 14.25 -10.12
N TYR A 77 4.54 12.98 -10.15
CA TYR A 77 5.26 12.34 -9.06
C TYR A 77 6.45 11.57 -9.62
N LEU A 78 7.55 11.57 -8.87
CA LEU A 78 8.71 10.74 -9.18
C LEU A 78 8.66 9.46 -8.35
N VAL A 79 8.87 8.33 -9.01
CA VAL A 79 9.03 7.01 -8.39
C VAL A 79 10.43 6.51 -8.69
N GLU A 80 11.23 6.23 -7.67
CA GLU A 80 12.51 5.55 -7.84
C GLU A 80 12.30 4.07 -8.14
N GLU A 81 12.94 3.55 -9.20
CA GLU A 81 12.68 2.19 -9.64
C GLU A 81 13.23 1.15 -8.64
N ALA A 82 14.46 1.36 -8.18
CA ALA A 82 15.15 0.41 -7.30
C ALA A 82 14.52 0.31 -5.91
N SER A 83 14.14 1.46 -5.34
CA SER A 83 13.61 1.54 -3.98
C SER A 83 12.08 1.46 -3.93
N ARG A 84 11.41 1.59 -5.09
CA ARG A 84 9.94 1.73 -5.20
C ARG A 84 9.38 2.87 -4.34
N THR A 85 10.23 3.85 -4.00
CA THR A 85 9.82 5.01 -3.20
C THR A 85 9.26 6.09 -4.11
N CYS A 86 8.29 6.84 -3.61
CA CYS A 86 7.66 7.91 -4.35
C CYS A 86 7.74 9.21 -3.54
N ASP A 87 7.82 10.35 -4.22
CA ASP A 87 7.82 11.67 -3.60
C ASP A 87 6.42 12.17 -3.20
N CYS A 88 5.36 11.41 -3.45
CA CYS A 88 4.01 11.78 -3.00
C CYS A 88 3.91 11.77 -1.46
N GLU A 89 3.03 12.63 -0.92
CA GLU A 89 2.84 12.82 0.52
C GLU A 89 2.63 11.49 1.27
N PHE A 90 1.84 10.58 0.70
CA PHE A 90 1.58 9.27 1.33
C PHE A 90 2.88 8.48 1.54
N SER A 91 3.72 8.36 0.51
CA SER A 91 4.95 7.57 0.60
C SER A 91 5.98 8.28 1.49
N LEU A 92 6.07 9.62 1.43
CA LEU A 92 6.96 10.38 2.29
C LEU A 92 6.60 10.29 3.77
N THR A 93 5.31 10.37 4.11
CA THR A 93 4.81 10.35 5.49
C THR A 93 4.74 8.93 6.04
N MET A 94 4.16 8.00 5.29
CA MET A 94 3.91 6.64 5.78
C MET A 94 5.13 5.74 5.64
N LYS A 95 6.09 6.09 4.76
CA LYS A 95 7.20 5.23 4.34
C LYS A 95 6.72 3.86 3.83
N LEU A 96 5.58 3.88 3.15
CA LEU A 96 4.95 2.72 2.53
C LEU A 96 4.88 2.90 1.00
N PRO A 97 4.79 1.79 0.24
CA PRO A 97 4.46 1.84 -1.18
C PRO A 97 3.14 2.57 -1.40
N CYS A 98 3.13 3.55 -2.31
CA CYS A 98 1.92 4.27 -2.72
C CYS A 98 1.33 3.70 -4.01
N ARG A 99 0.14 4.16 -4.37
CA ARG A 99 -0.50 3.77 -5.63
C ARG A 99 0.37 4.03 -6.87
N HIS A 100 1.16 5.10 -6.91
CA HIS A 100 2.03 5.40 -8.06
C HIS A 100 3.12 4.34 -8.26
N ALA A 101 3.73 3.88 -7.15
CA ALA A 101 4.72 2.81 -7.18
C ALA A 101 4.11 1.43 -7.53
N MET A 102 2.84 1.22 -7.17
CA MET A 102 2.09 -0.02 -7.48
C MET A 102 1.56 -0.05 -8.92
N LEU A 103 1.14 1.10 -9.45
CA LEU A 103 0.64 1.27 -10.81
C LEU A 103 1.71 0.96 -11.85
N TYR A 104 2.95 1.39 -11.57
CA TYR A 104 4.07 1.09 -12.44
C TYR A 104 4.48 -0.39 -12.33
N LYS A 105 3.92 -1.21 -13.22
CA LYS A 105 4.29 -2.61 -13.43
C LYS A 105 5.24 -2.67 -14.63
N ARG A 106 6.51 -2.99 -14.38
CA ARG A 106 7.51 -3.26 -15.41
C ARG A 106 7.44 -4.73 -15.83
#